data_AF-A0A4W4H0Y2-F1
#
_entry.id   AF-A0A4W4H0Y2-F1
#
_cell.length_a   1.000
_cell.length_b   1.000
_cell.length_c   1.000
_cell.angle_alpha   90.00
_cell.angle_beta   90.00
_cell.angle_gamma   90.00
#
_symmetry.space_group_name_H-M   'P 1'
#
loop_
_entity.id
_entity.type
_entity.pdbx_description
1 polymer ?
#
loop_
_entity_poly.entity_id
_entity_poly.type
_entity_poly.pdbx_seq_one_letter_code
_entity_poly.pdbx_strand_id
1 'polypeptide(L)'
;MALCDYSLLCNFPKCRTKLSGFAWATACSHIFCDQHGSGEFSRTPAICPACSSALSGKLDIVRTELAPSEQYKAMVLVGLRPETILDISHRALAFWTYQVCSAYICFSSRG
;
A
#
# COMPACT_ATOMS: atom_id res chain seq x y z
N MET A 1 -8.55 13.98 -22.67
CA MET A 1 -8.74 12.86 -21.73
C MET A 1 -8.00 13.23 -20.46
N ALA A 2 -8.71 13.53 -19.37
CA ALA A 2 -8.06 13.78 -18.08
C ALA A 2 -7.28 12.52 -17.71
N LEU A 3 -5.95 12.63 -17.65
CA LEU A 3 -5.09 11.59 -17.09
C LEU A 3 -5.58 11.36 -15.67
N CYS A 4 -6.36 10.30 -15.46
CA CYS A 4 -6.60 9.77 -14.13
C CYS A 4 -5.21 9.50 -13.57
N ASP A 5 -4.80 10.31 -12.61
CA ASP A 5 -3.51 10.15 -11.96
C ASP A 5 -3.60 8.89 -11.10
N TYR A 6 -3.14 7.76 -11.67
CA TYR A 6 -3.12 6.43 -11.04
C TYR A 6 -2.05 6.35 -9.94
N SER A 7 -1.93 7.38 -9.11
CA SER A 7 -0.99 7.40 -7.99
C SER A 7 -1.63 6.88 -6.72
N LEU A 8 -0.82 6.16 -5.94
CA LEU A 8 -1.19 5.80 -4.57
C LEU A 8 -1.13 7.05 -3.70
N LEU A 9 -2.14 7.24 -2.86
CA LEU A 9 -2.24 8.37 -1.95
C LEU A 9 -2.18 7.86 -0.51
N CYS A 10 -1.51 8.63 0.36
CA CYS A 10 -1.46 8.31 1.79
C CYS A 10 -2.88 8.21 2.39
N ASN A 11 -3.19 7.10 3.06
CA ASN A 11 -4.45 6.89 3.75
C ASN A 11 -4.51 7.54 5.15
N PHE A 12 -3.43 8.21 5.60
CA PHE A 12 -3.48 8.95 6.86
C PHE A 12 -4.52 10.08 6.75
N PRO A 13 -5.43 10.23 7.74
CA PRO A 13 -6.44 11.28 7.71
C PRO A 13 -5.82 12.66 7.45
N LYS A 14 -6.34 13.37 6.44
CA LYS A 14 -5.91 14.72 6.02
C LYS A 14 -4.53 14.83 5.33
N CYS A 15 -3.76 13.74 5.16
CA CYS A 15 -2.48 13.80 4.43
C CYS A 15 -2.69 13.77 2.91
N ARG A 16 -3.22 12.65 2.37
CA ARG A 16 -3.51 12.45 0.93
C ARG A 16 -2.35 12.76 -0.04
N THR A 17 -1.11 12.88 0.45
CA THR A 17 0.07 13.06 -0.39
C THR A 17 0.28 11.86 -1.31
N LYS A 18 0.70 12.14 -2.55
CA LYS A 18 1.12 11.11 -3.51
C LYS A 18 2.33 10.36 -2.97
N LEU A 19 2.25 9.05 -3.00
CA LEU A 19 3.30 8.19 -2.50
C LEU A 19 4.36 7.96 -3.58
N SER A 20 5.62 8.12 -3.19
CA SER A 20 6.79 7.89 -4.03
C SER A 20 7.94 7.38 -3.16
N GLY A 21 8.87 6.63 -3.76
CA GLY A 21 9.96 6.01 -3.02
C GLY A 21 9.45 4.91 -2.09
N PHE A 22 9.44 5.16 -0.78
CA PHE A 22 9.00 4.20 0.23
C PHE A 22 7.60 4.49 0.75
N ALA A 23 6.85 3.43 1.01
CA ALA A 23 5.53 3.49 1.62
C ALA A 23 5.34 2.33 2.62
N TRP A 24 4.42 2.51 3.54
CA TRP A 24 4.07 1.52 4.56
C TRP A 24 2.71 0.93 4.25
N ALA A 25 2.67 -0.33 3.86
CA ALA A 25 1.45 -1.08 3.62
C ALA A 25 1.06 -1.89 4.85
N THR A 26 -0.23 -2.07 5.05
CA THR A 26 -0.79 -2.81 6.19
C THR A 26 -1.67 -3.97 5.71
N ALA A 27 -1.81 -5.01 6.53
CA ALA A 27 -2.65 -6.17 6.23
C ALA A 27 -4.16 -5.82 6.12
N CYS A 28 -4.60 -4.70 6.71
CA CYS A 28 -5.95 -4.16 6.54
C CYS A 28 -6.13 -3.33 5.25
N SER A 29 -5.23 -3.49 4.27
CA SER A 29 -5.29 -2.83 2.97
C SER A 29 -5.21 -1.30 3.03
N HIS A 30 -4.44 -0.72 3.97
CA HIS A 30 -4.11 0.71 3.96
C HIS A 30 -2.63 0.94 3.70
N ILE A 31 -2.31 2.05 3.03
CA ILE A 31 -0.96 2.48 2.68
C ILE A 31 -0.67 3.92 3.17
N PHE A 32 0.53 4.13 3.69
CA PHE A 32 0.94 5.39 4.31
C PHE A 32 2.29 5.86 3.78
N CYS A 33 2.53 7.17 3.77
CA CYS A 33 3.85 7.71 3.45
C CYS A 33 4.87 7.40 4.56
N ASP A 34 6.15 7.52 4.22
CA ASP A 34 7.24 7.16 5.15
C ASP A 34 7.18 7.94 6.48
N GLN A 35 6.78 9.22 6.44
CA GLN A 35 6.61 10.06 7.62
C GLN A 35 5.57 9.50 8.60
N HIS A 36 4.36 9.17 8.12
CA HIS A 36 3.30 8.67 9.00
C HIS A 36 3.55 7.22 9.41
N GLY A 37 4.05 6.39 8.50
CA GLY A 37 4.36 5.00 8.80
C GLY A 37 5.43 4.85 9.87
N SER A 38 6.55 5.55 9.75
CA SER A 38 7.61 5.53 10.76
C SER A 38 7.14 6.10 12.12
N GLY A 39 6.28 7.11 12.14
CA GLY A 39 5.74 7.69 13.37
C GLY A 39 4.74 6.79 14.11
N GLU A 40 3.79 6.21 13.38
CA GLU A 40 2.68 5.45 13.98
C GLU A 40 3.02 3.98 14.21
N PHE A 41 3.77 3.34 13.30
CA PHE A 41 4.06 1.91 13.39
C PHE A 41 5.29 1.57 14.22
N SER A 42 6.05 2.56 14.67
CA SER A 42 7.11 2.36 15.67
C SER A 42 6.55 2.19 17.09
N ARG A 43 5.26 2.48 17.31
CA ARG A 43 4.60 2.38 18.61
C ARG A 43 4.00 0.99 18.80
N THR A 44 4.00 0.49 20.04
CA THR A 44 3.33 -0.75 20.42
C THR A 44 2.18 -0.45 21.41
N PRO A 45 0.97 -0.98 21.19
CA PRO A 45 0.53 -1.74 20.01
C PRO A 45 0.43 -0.85 18.76
N ALA A 46 0.75 -1.41 17.60
CA ALA A 46 0.54 -0.71 16.34
C ALA A 46 -0.94 -0.78 15.96
N ILE A 47 -1.54 0.37 15.68
CA ILE A 47 -2.95 0.49 15.29
C ILE A 47 -3.00 1.22 13.96
N CYS A 48 -3.79 0.71 13.02
CA CYS A 48 -3.97 1.37 11.73
C CYS A 48 -4.63 2.74 11.91
N PRO A 49 -3.98 3.85 11.49
CA PRO A 49 -4.56 5.20 11.65
C PRO A 49 -5.83 5.46 10.82
N ALA A 50 -6.10 4.62 9.81
CA ALA A 50 -7.23 4.79 8.90
C ALA A 50 -8.49 4.06 9.37
N CYS A 51 -8.36 2.82 9.87
CA CYS A 51 -9.50 1.96 10.23
C CYS A 51 -9.48 1.45 11.67
N SER A 52 -8.49 1.87 12.47
CA SER A 52 -8.34 1.47 13.89
C SER A 52 -8.16 -0.04 14.13
N SER A 53 -7.85 -0.82 13.09
CA SER A 53 -7.51 -2.24 13.26
C SER A 53 -6.18 -2.40 14.00
N ALA A 54 -6.13 -3.34 14.95
CA ALA A 54 -4.90 -3.71 15.63
C ALA A 54 -3.99 -4.50 14.68
N LEU A 55 -2.72 -4.10 14.60
CA LEU A 55 -1.68 -4.68 13.75
C LEU A 55 -0.64 -5.34 14.66
N SER A 56 -0.73 -6.65 14.83
CA SER A 56 0.07 -7.41 15.81
C SER A 56 0.82 -8.59 15.20
N GLY A 57 0.47 -8.99 13.98
CA GLY A 57 1.17 -9.99 13.19
C GLY A 57 2.51 -9.48 12.66
N LYS A 58 3.46 -10.39 12.49
CA LYS A 58 4.81 -10.08 11.98
C LYS A 58 4.83 -9.47 10.57
N LEU A 59 3.78 -9.71 9.79
CA LEU A 59 3.62 -9.22 8.41
C LEU A 59 2.44 -8.25 8.29
N ASP A 60 1.87 -7.79 9.40
CA ASP A 60 0.73 -6.86 9.39
C ASP A 60 1.12 -5.47 8.89
N ILE A 61 2.41 -5.14 8.97
CA ILE A 61 3.00 -3.87 8.54
C ILE A 61 4.25 -4.18 7.74
N VAL A 62 4.31 -3.67 6.50
CA VAL A 62 5.46 -3.84 5.62
C VAL A 62 5.84 -2.49 5.04
N ARG A 63 7.12 -2.12 5.16
CA ARG A 63 7.70 -1.00 4.43
C ARG A 63 8.14 -1.50 3.05
N THR A 64 7.54 -0.97 1.99
CA THR A 64 7.81 -1.37 0.60
C THR A 64 8.36 -0.20 -0.20
N GLU A 65 9.25 -0.52 -1.15
CA GLU A 65 9.66 0.41 -2.19
C GLU A 65 8.65 0.36 -3.34
N LEU A 66 8.15 1.51 -3.77
CA LEU A 66 7.15 1.64 -4.84
C LEU A 66 7.78 1.62 -6.24
N ALA A 67 9.09 1.84 -6.33
CA ALA A 67 9.85 1.80 -7.57
C ALA A 67 11.14 0.95 -7.38
N PRO A 68 11.00 -0.38 -7.20
CA PRO A 68 12.14 -1.25 -6.96
C PRO A 68 13.04 -1.36 -8.20
N SER A 69 14.31 -1.74 -7.99
CA SER A 69 15.28 -1.95 -9.06
C SER A 69 14.90 -3.12 -9.99
N GLU A 70 15.39 -3.10 -11.23
CA GLU A 70 15.17 -4.20 -12.19
C GLU A 70 15.73 -5.53 -11.67
N GLN A 71 16.85 -5.50 -10.93
CA GLN A 71 17.43 -6.68 -10.31
C GLN A 71 16.48 -7.28 -9.26
N TYR A 72 15.83 -6.45 -8.44
CA TYR A 72 14.85 -6.93 -7.46
C TYR A 72 13.64 -7.56 -8.16
N LYS A 73 13.08 -6.89 -9.17
CA LYS A 73 11.94 -7.40 -9.95
C LYS A 73 12.23 -8.77 -10.58
N ALA A 74 13.46 -8.96 -11.08
CA ALA A 74 13.87 -10.22 -11.69
C ALA A 74 14.01 -11.37 -10.67
N MET A 75 14.30 -11.06 -9.40
CA MET A 75 14.64 -12.06 -8.39
C MET A 75 13.50 -12.39 -7.42
N VAL A 76 12.58 -11.44 -7.17
CA VAL A 76 11.61 -11.51 -6.07
C VAL A 76 10.67 -12.74 -6.11
N LEU A 77 10.42 -13.32 -7.28
CA LEU A 77 9.57 -14.51 -7.46
C LEU A 77 10.30 -15.74 -7.99
N VAL A 78 11.64 -15.70 -8.13
CA VAL A 78 12.42 -16.81 -8.68
C VAL A 78 12.32 -18.04 -7.76
N GLY A 79 12.09 -19.22 -8.35
CA GLY A 79 11.99 -20.49 -7.64
C GLY A 79 10.60 -20.82 -7.10
N LEU A 80 9.61 -19.92 -7.25
CA LEU A 80 8.22 -20.18 -6.91
C LEU A 80 7.50 -20.96 -8.01
N ARG A 81 6.48 -21.72 -7.62
CA ARG A 81 5.60 -22.41 -8.58
C ARG A 81 4.70 -21.40 -9.30
N PRO A 82 4.27 -21.68 -10.54
CA PRO A 82 3.38 -20.80 -11.30
C PRO A 82 2.11 -20.40 -10.53
N GLU A 83 1.52 -21.31 -9.77
CA GLU A 83 0.30 -21.04 -9.00
C GLU A 83 0.55 -20.00 -7.90
N THR A 84 1.69 -20.08 -7.21
CA THR A 84 2.09 -19.12 -6.18
C THR A 84 2.40 -17.76 -6.78
N ILE A 85 3.07 -17.72 -7.94
CA ILE A 85 3.36 -16.47 -8.67
C ILE A 85 2.06 -15.73 -9.03
N LEU A 86 1.09 -16.47 -9.56
CA LEU A 86 -0.20 -15.91 -9.96
C LEU A 86 -1.01 -15.43 -8.75
N ASP A 87 -1.04 -16.19 -7.64
CA ASP A 87 -1.73 -15.77 -6.41
C ASP A 87 -1.14 -14.49 -5.82
N ILE A 88 0.20 -14.40 -5.72
CA ILE A 88 0.88 -13.19 -5.23
C ILE A 88 0.55 -11.99 -6.13
N SER A 89 0.66 -12.17 -7.45
CA SER A 89 0.38 -11.11 -8.43
C SER A 89 -1.08 -10.64 -8.34
N HIS A 90 -2.02 -11.57 -8.22
CA HIS A 90 -3.44 -11.25 -8.07
C HIS A 90 -3.71 -10.44 -6.80
N ARG A 91 -3.13 -10.83 -5.66
CA ARG A 91 -3.27 -10.09 -4.40
C ARG A 91 -2.68 -8.68 -4.49
N ALA A 92 -1.52 -8.53 -5.10
CA ALA A 92 -0.89 -7.22 -5.31
C ALA A 92 -1.74 -6.30 -6.20
N LEU A 93 -2.31 -6.84 -7.28
CA LEU A 93 -3.20 -6.11 -8.18
C LEU A 93 -4.53 -5.73 -7.50
N ALA A 94 -5.09 -6.63 -6.69
CA ALA A 94 -6.30 -6.35 -5.92
C ALA A 94 -6.08 -5.20 -4.93
N PHE A 95 -4.94 -5.19 -4.22
CA PHE A 95 -4.54 -4.10 -3.35
C PHE A 95 -4.44 -2.77 -4.12
N TRP A 96 -3.73 -2.76 -5.24
CA TRP A 96 -3.57 -1.55 -6.06
C TRP A 96 -4.91 -1.00 -6.55
N THR A 97 -5.74 -1.89 -7.10
CA THR A 97 -7.08 -1.54 -7.61
C THR A 97 -7.95 -0.97 -6.49
N TYR A 98 -7.91 -1.57 -5.30
CA TYR A 98 -8.61 -1.06 -4.13
C TYR A 98 -8.20 0.37 -3.78
N GLN A 99 -6.89 0.67 -3.75
CA GLN A 99 -6.39 2.01 -3.43
C GLN A 99 -6.84 3.05 -4.46
N VAL A 100 -6.67 2.76 -5.74
CA VAL A 100 -6.98 3.71 -6.82
C VAL A 100 -8.49 3.91 -6.96
N CYS A 101 -9.28 2.84 -6.89
CA CYS A 101 -10.74 2.93 -7.02
C CYS A 101 -11.37 3.62 -5.80
N SER A 102 -10.96 3.25 -4.58
CA SER A 102 -11.42 3.92 -3.36
C SER A 102 -11.03 5.41 -3.33
N ALA A 103 -9.85 5.76 -3.85
CA ALA A 103 -9.45 7.16 -3.98
C ALA A 103 -10.29 7.93 -5.01
N TYR A 104 -10.66 7.29 -6.13
CA TYR A 104 -11.50 7.89 -7.17
C TYR A 104 -12.94 8.11 -6.69
N ILE A 105 -13.56 7.10 -6.09
CA ILE A 105 -14.94 7.18 -5.56
C ILE A 105 -15.07 8.31 -4.53
N CYS A 106 -14.05 8.50 -3.68
CA CYS A 106 -14.06 9.57 -2.69
C CYS A 106 -13.89 10.97 -3.31
N PHE A 107 -13.35 11.09 -4.53
CA PHE A 107 -13.19 12.36 -5.25
C PHE A 107 -14.44 12.72 -6.05
N SER A 108 -15.12 11.74 -6.67
CA SER A 108 -16.37 11.96 -7.41
C SER A 108 -17.60 12.21 -6.52
N SER A 109 -17.52 11.91 -5.22
CA SER A 109 -18.57 12.21 -4.23
C SER A 109 -18.42 13.57 -3.53
N ARG A 110 -17.47 14.42 -3.93
CA ARG A 110 -17.30 15.81 -3.46
C ARG A 110 -17.40 16.84 -4.60
N GLY A 111 -18.15 16.51 -5.65
CA GLY A 111 -18.59 17.44 -6.70
C GLY A 111 -20.03 17.83 -6.48
#